data_AF-A0A8H5BDL4-F1
#
_entry.id   AF-A0A8H5BDL4-F1
#
_cell.length_a   1.000
_cell.length_b   1.000
_cell.length_c   1.000
_cell.angle_alpha   90.00
_cell.angle_beta   90.00
_cell.angle_gamma   90.00
#
_symmetry.space_group_name_H-M   'P 1'
#
loop_
_entity.id
_entity.type
_entity.pdbx_description
1 polymer ?
#
loop_
_entity_poly.entity_id
_entity_poly.type
_entity_poly.pdbx_seq_one_letter_code
_entity_poly.pdbx_strand_id
1 'polypeptide(L)'
;MSSIHRDPSLRRDQASPPSPIHYHSTAPSTVTMPGFRIRSAANFNDEPGLQVFVSKYTNENGSVAWYNVAPNFNDVALSSWNRNAGFETVVFRNQWGKNRAFYLQVVEGQVAEVTFFGMERDISINYVKA
;
A
#
# COMPACT_ATOMS: atom_id res chain seq x y z
N MET A 1 -44.75 -64.51 13.31
CA MET A 1 -45.57 -63.28 13.27
C MET A 1 -44.94 -62.26 14.21
N SER A 2 -44.68 -61.04 13.68
CA SER A 2 -44.20 -59.78 14.32
C SER A 2 -42.94 -59.83 15.20
N SER A 3 -41.78 -59.23 14.88
CA SER A 3 -41.42 -57.96 14.23
C SER A 3 -41.90 -56.71 14.96
N ILE A 4 -41.06 -56.15 15.85
CA ILE A 4 -41.07 -54.75 16.34
C ILE A 4 -39.60 -54.39 16.69
N HIS A 5 -38.85 -53.83 15.73
CA HIS A 5 -38.55 -52.40 15.52
C HIS A 5 -37.23 -51.96 16.17
N ARG A 6 -36.10 -52.21 15.49
CA ARG A 6 -34.85 -51.47 15.75
C ARG A 6 -34.92 -50.16 14.97
N ASP A 7 -34.97 -49.07 15.71
CA ASP A 7 -34.85 -47.70 15.20
C ASP A 7 -33.43 -47.47 14.63
N PRO A 8 -33.26 -47.16 13.34
CA PRO A 8 -31.96 -46.84 12.75
C PRO A 8 -31.82 -45.33 12.58
N SER A 9 -31.87 -44.57 13.67
CA SER A 9 -31.71 -43.10 13.65
C SER A 9 -30.47 -42.58 14.38
N LEU A 10 -29.44 -43.42 14.60
CA LEU A 10 -28.09 -42.91 14.88
C LEU A 10 -27.32 -42.76 13.56
N ARG A 11 -27.72 -41.73 12.81
CA ARG A 11 -26.93 -41.20 11.71
C ARG A 11 -25.57 -40.82 12.25
N ARG A 12 -24.54 -41.28 11.55
CA ARG A 12 -23.15 -40.86 11.67
C ARG A 12 -23.11 -39.32 11.79
N ASP A 13 -22.68 -38.83 12.94
CA ASP A 13 -22.07 -37.50 13.02
C ASP A 13 -20.71 -37.59 12.33
N GLN A 14 -20.75 -37.68 11.00
CA GLN A 14 -19.62 -37.38 10.15
C GLN A 14 -19.53 -35.86 10.14
N ALA A 15 -18.79 -35.33 11.11
CA ALA A 15 -18.39 -33.93 11.08
C ALA A 15 -17.74 -33.68 9.72
N SER A 16 -18.37 -32.84 8.89
CA SER A 16 -17.75 -32.32 7.68
C SER A 16 -16.41 -31.71 8.09
N PRO A 17 -15.31 -31.98 7.35
CA PRO A 17 -14.07 -31.27 7.60
C PRO A 17 -14.35 -29.76 7.53
N PRO A 18 -13.74 -28.94 8.40
CA PRO A 18 -13.92 -27.50 8.33
C PRO A 18 -13.57 -27.03 6.91
N SER A 19 -14.44 -26.19 6.34
CA SER A 19 -14.20 -25.58 5.03
C SER A 19 -12.79 -25.00 5.00
N PRO A 20 -12.03 -25.19 3.90
CA PRO A 20 -10.74 -24.54 3.75
C PRO A 20 -10.93 -23.05 4.00
N ILE A 21 -10.19 -22.50 4.97
CA ILE A 21 -10.09 -21.06 5.11
C ILE A 21 -9.43 -20.60 3.83
N HIS A 22 -10.22 -20.03 2.92
CA HIS A 22 -9.69 -19.29 1.80
C HIS A 22 -9.00 -18.07 2.40
N TYR A 23 -7.72 -18.23 2.68
CA TYR A 23 -6.82 -17.10 2.79
C TYR A 23 -6.95 -16.38 1.46
N HIS A 24 -7.67 -15.26 1.45
CA HIS A 24 -7.49 -14.25 0.42
C HIS A 24 -6.04 -13.79 0.60
N SER A 25 -5.12 -14.48 -0.05
CA SER A 25 -3.84 -13.91 -0.42
C SER A 25 -4.21 -12.79 -1.37
N THR A 26 -4.33 -11.58 -0.83
CA THR A 26 -4.15 -10.38 -1.64
C THR A 26 -2.73 -10.52 -2.18
N ALA A 27 -2.62 -11.05 -3.40
CA ALA A 27 -1.43 -10.87 -4.19
C ALA A 27 -1.04 -9.39 -4.08
N PRO A 28 0.26 -9.06 -3.97
CA PRO A 28 0.69 -7.67 -3.99
C PRO A 28 0.05 -7.02 -5.21
N SER A 29 -0.78 -5.99 -5.00
CA SER A 29 -1.41 -5.28 -6.10
C SER A 29 -0.30 -4.76 -6.99
N THR A 30 -0.13 -5.39 -8.16
CA THR A 30 0.86 -4.95 -9.15
C THR A 30 0.41 -3.58 -9.62
N VAL A 31 1.21 -2.56 -9.32
CA VAL A 31 0.97 -1.19 -9.76
C VAL A 31 1.28 -1.13 -11.25
N THR A 32 0.25 -1.30 -12.08
CA THR A 32 0.38 -1.40 -13.55
C THR A 32 0.56 -0.07 -14.26
N MET A 33 0.57 1.04 -13.52
CA MET A 33 0.66 2.39 -14.06
C MET A 33 1.95 3.05 -13.60
N PRO A 34 2.61 3.87 -14.44
CA PRO A 34 3.74 4.67 -13.99
C PRO A 34 3.35 5.59 -12.85
N GLY A 35 4.32 5.92 -12.00
CA GLY A 35 4.05 6.76 -10.83
C GLY A 35 5.03 6.58 -9.69
N PHE A 36 4.53 6.85 -8.49
CA PHE A 36 5.29 6.70 -7.25
C PHE A 36 4.64 5.65 -6.36
N ARG A 37 5.49 4.84 -5.73
CA ARG A 37 5.16 4.18 -4.47
C ARG A 37 5.99 4.80 -3.36
N ILE A 38 5.36 5.30 -2.30
CA ILE A 38 6.07 6.01 -1.24
C ILE A 38 5.80 5.34 0.09
N ARG A 39 6.87 5.08 0.84
CA ARG A 39 6.80 4.65 2.24
C ARG A 39 7.77 5.44 3.10
N SER A 40 7.52 5.41 4.41
CA SER A 40 8.46 5.88 5.42
C SER A 40 9.10 4.70 6.14
N ALA A 41 10.43 4.73 6.24
CA ALA A 41 11.21 3.93 7.18
C ALA A 41 11.75 4.81 8.34
N ALA A 42 11.30 6.07 8.43
CA ALA A 42 11.60 6.93 9.57
C ALA A 42 10.91 6.40 10.83
N ASN A 43 11.56 6.60 11.97
CA ASN A 43 10.94 6.34 13.26
C ASN A 43 9.80 7.35 13.50
N PHE A 44 8.58 6.87 13.74
CA PHE A 44 7.42 7.73 13.95
C PHE A 44 7.54 8.64 15.16
N ASN A 45 8.33 8.26 16.17
CA ASN A 45 8.59 9.12 17.31
C ASN A 45 9.50 10.30 16.95
N ASP A 46 10.38 10.11 15.97
CA ASP A 46 11.29 11.14 15.48
C ASP A 46 10.64 12.01 14.39
N GLU A 47 9.57 11.53 13.75
CA GLU A 47 8.81 12.25 12.71
C GLU A 47 7.28 12.18 12.95
N PRO A 48 6.78 12.70 14.09
CA PRO A 48 5.37 12.67 14.41
C PRO A 48 4.55 13.53 13.44
N GLY A 49 3.36 13.03 13.08
CA GLY A 49 2.49 13.68 12.12
C GLY A 49 3.07 13.75 10.70
N LEU A 50 3.94 12.81 10.33
CA LEU A 50 4.54 12.74 8.99
C LEU A 50 3.46 12.59 7.91
N GLN A 51 3.49 13.51 6.95
CA GLN A 51 2.60 13.53 5.79
C GLN A 51 3.39 13.72 4.51
N VAL A 52 2.82 13.24 3.40
CA VAL A 52 3.33 13.42 2.05
C VAL A 52 2.34 14.14 1.16
N PHE A 53 2.87 14.99 0.31
CA PHE A 53 2.21 15.59 -0.83
C PHE A 53 2.97 15.18 -2.10
N VAL A 54 2.24 14.79 -3.14
CA VAL A 54 2.82 14.50 -4.46
C VAL A 54 2.14 15.42 -5.45
N SER A 55 2.91 16.25 -6.15
CA SER A 55 2.35 17.17 -7.13
C SER A 55 1.65 16.45 -8.28
N LYS A 56 0.98 17.25 -9.08
CA LYS A 56 0.16 16.83 -10.21
C LYS A 56 0.54 17.56 -11.49
N TYR A 57 1.81 17.95 -11.61
CA TYR A 57 2.24 18.77 -12.74
C TYR A 57 1.98 18.07 -14.07
N THR A 58 2.06 16.73 -14.09
CA THR A 58 1.87 15.92 -15.30
C THR A 58 0.44 15.39 -15.50
N ASN A 59 -0.53 15.73 -14.63
CA ASN A 59 -1.93 15.33 -14.82
C ASN A 59 -2.97 16.25 -14.16
N GLU A 60 -4.17 16.31 -14.74
CA GLU A 60 -5.28 17.14 -14.22
C GLU A 60 -5.97 16.52 -12.99
N ASN A 61 -5.87 15.18 -12.84
CA ASN A 61 -6.55 14.37 -11.83
C ASN A 61 -5.86 14.30 -10.46
N GLY A 62 -4.78 15.05 -10.23
CA GLY A 62 -4.11 15.02 -8.93
C GLY A 62 -4.78 15.85 -7.84
N SER A 63 -4.36 15.60 -6.60
CA SER A 63 -4.90 16.21 -5.38
C SER A 63 -3.92 17.23 -4.78
N VAL A 64 -4.44 18.29 -4.16
CA VAL A 64 -3.65 19.21 -3.32
C VAL A 64 -3.60 18.77 -1.85
N ALA A 65 -4.19 17.62 -1.55
CA ALA A 65 -4.27 17.09 -0.19
C ALA A 65 -2.92 16.52 0.27
N TRP A 66 -2.75 16.52 1.59
CA TRP A 66 -1.67 15.85 2.29
C TRP A 66 -2.18 14.51 2.81
N TYR A 67 -1.36 13.48 2.68
CA TYR A 67 -1.71 12.12 3.07
C TYR A 67 -0.74 11.60 4.11
N ASN A 68 -1.21 10.73 5.00
CA ASN A 68 -0.31 10.01 5.90
C ASN A 68 0.62 9.10 5.09
N VAL A 69 1.88 9.00 5.51
CA VAL A 69 2.85 8.16 4.80
C VAL A 69 2.77 6.73 5.33
N ALA A 70 2.56 5.76 4.44
CA ALA A 70 2.51 4.36 4.82
C ALA A 70 3.88 3.86 5.33
N PRO A 71 3.93 2.95 6.32
CA PRO A 71 5.19 2.35 6.80
C PRO A 71 5.78 1.33 5.82
N ASN A 72 4.97 0.83 4.89
CA ASN A 72 5.33 -0.14 3.88
C ASN A 72 4.46 0.06 2.63
N PHE A 73 4.75 -0.66 1.55
CA PHE A 73 4.02 -0.51 0.29
C PHE A 73 2.79 -1.41 0.16
N ASN A 74 2.38 -2.11 1.22
CA ASN A 74 1.25 -3.05 1.16
C ASN A 74 -0.10 -2.32 1.17
N ASP A 75 -0.14 -1.12 1.75
CA ASP A 75 -1.32 -0.24 1.69
C ASP A 75 -1.24 0.66 0.46
N VAL A 76 -1.70 0.13 -0.68
CA VAL A 76 -1.63 0.82 -1.97
C VAL A 76 -2.42 2.14 -1.96
N ALA A 77 -3.50 2.25 -1.19
CA ALA A 77 -4.31 3.47 -1.13
C ALA A 77 -3.56 4.63 -0.48
N LEU A 78 -2.69 4.33 0.50
CA LEU A 78 -1.85 5.32 1.16
C LEU A 78 -0.44 5.43 0.56
N SER A 79 -0.02 4.44 -0.22
CA SER A 79 1.36 4.37 -0.71
C SER A 79 1.51 4.56 -2.21
N SER A 80 0.45 4.76 -3.00
CA SER A 80 0.55 4.78 -4.48
C SER A 80 -0.06 6.02 -5.12
N TRP A 81 0.66 6.57 -6.10
CA TRP A 81 0.26 7.73 -6.88
C TRP A 81 0.56 7.52 -8.36
N ASN A 82 -0.47 7.23 -9.15
CA ASN A 82 -0.33 7.09 -10.60
C ASN A 82 -0.01 8.45 -11.23
N ARG A 83 0.99 8.49 -12.11
CA ARG A 83 1.44 9.69 -12.83
C ARG A 83 1.79 9.33 -14.27
N ASN A 84 1.62 10.28 -15.16
CA ASN A 84 2.19 10.15 -16.50
C ASN A 84 3.71 10.30 -16.40
N ALA A 85 4.43 9.86 -17.44
CA ALA A 85 5.86 10.12 -17.52
C ALA A 85 6.15 11.63 -17.48
N GLY A 86 7.23 12.02 -16.80
CA GLY A 86 7.60 13.42 -16.62
C GLY A 86 8.21 13.67 -15.25
N PHE A 87 8.02 14.86 -14.69
CA PHE A 87 8.59 15.22 -13.40
C PHE A 87 7.52 15.68 -12.42
N GLU A 88 7.69 15.29 -11.16
CA GLU A 88 6.82 15.66 -10.05
C GLU A 88 7.65 16.06 -8.83
N THR A 89 7.06 16.87 -7.97
CA THR A 89 7.58 17.20 -6.65
C THR A 89 6.91 16.30 -5.61
N VAL A 90 7.72 15.58 -4.84
CA VAL A 90 7.30 14.86 -3.64
C VAL A 90 7.75 15.65 -2.43
N VAL A 91 6.82 16.03 -1.55
CA VAL A 91 7.10 16.83 -0.35
C VAL A 91 6.68 16.06 0.88
N PHE A 92 7.58 15.95 1.85
CA PHE A 92 7.28 15.44 3.18
C PHE A 92 7.20 16.60 4.16
N ARG A 93 6.26 16.52 5.10
CA ARG A 93 6.17 17.43 6.24
C ARG A 93 5.93 16.68 7.54
N ASN A 94 6.35 17.24 8.66
CA ASN A 94 6.00 16.73 9.99
C ASN A 94 5.22 17.78 10.80
N GLN A 95 4.74 17.41 11.98
CA GLN A 95 3.92 18.28 12.84
C GLN A 95 4.68 19.52 13.33
N TRP A 96 6.01 19.51 13.29
CA TRP A 96 6.84 20.65 13.69
C TRP A 96 7.06 21.65 12.56
N GLY A 97 6.44 21.44 11.39
CA GLY A 97 6.54 22.34 10.25
C GLY A 97 7.83 22.21 9.44
N LYS A 98 8.66 21.19 9.70
CA LYS A 98 9.78 20.87 8.80
C LYS A 98 9.22 20.31 7.51
N ASN A 99 9.72 20.82 6.39
CA ASN A 99 9.36 20.37 5.05
C ASN A 99 10.60 19.95 4.29
N ARG A 100 10.52 18.84 3.54
CA ARG A 100 11.56 18.44 2.60
C ARG A 100 10.95 18.03 1.28
N ALA A 101 11.40 18.67 0.20
CA ALA A 101 10.89 18.47 -1.14
C ALA A 101 11.95 17.80 -2.02
N PHE A 102 11.49 16.93 -2.92
CA PHE A 102 12.29 16.24 -3.90
C PHE A 102 11.64 16.39 -5.27
N TYR A 103 12.41 16.78 -6.27
CA TYR A 103 11.97 16.84 -7.66
C TYR A 103 12.40 15.54 -8.36
N LEU A 104 11.43 14.68 -8.67
CA LEU A 104 11.66 13.30 -9.09
C LEU A 104 11.05 13.04 -10.46
N GLN A 105 11.75 12.23 -11.26
CA GLN A 105 11.26 11.78 -12.56
C GLN A 105 10.36 10.56 -12.42
N VAL A 106 9.21 10.60 -13.07
CA VAL A 106 8.37 9.44 -13.39
C VAL A 106 8.80 8.94 -14.78
N VAL A 107 9.28 7.70 -14.83
CA VAL A 107 9.76 7.08 -16.08
C VAL A 107 8.63 6.24 -16.69
N GLU A 108 8.48 6.30 -18.01
CA GLU A 108 7.47 5.51 -18.71
C GLU A 108 7.66 4.00 -18.47
N GLY A 109 6.54 3.30 -18.22
CA GLY A 109 6.55 1.86 -17.93
C GLY A 109 7.19 1.48 -16.59
N GLN A 110 7.49 2.44 -15.71
CA GLN A 110 8.13 2.19 -14.42
C GLN A 110 7.43 2.92 -13.27
N VAL A 111 7.60 2.37 -12.07
CA VAL A 111 7.20 2.95 -10.80
C VAL A 111 8.46 3.33 -10.03
N ALA A 112 8.51 4.56 -9.52
CA ALA A 112 9.53 5.00 -8.60
C ALA A 112 9.13 4.63 -7.17
N GLU A 113 9.82 3.64 -6.59
CA GLU A 113 9.69 3.27 -5.18
C GLU A 113 10.58 4.18 -4.33
N VAL A 114 9.94 5.09 -3.60
CA VAL A 114 10.58 6.05 -2.70
C VAL A 114 10.50 5.56 -1.26
N THR A 115 11.65 5.46 -0.61
CA THR A 115 11.73 5.25 0.85
C THR A 115 12.27 6.51 1.51
N PHE A 116 11.45 7.11 2.37
CA PHE A 116 11.82 8.25 3.19
C PHE A 116 12.38 7.79 4.54
N PHE A 117 13.57 8.25 4.93
CA PHE A 117 14.26 7.83 6.16
C PHE A 117 14.22 8.86 7.29
N GLY A 118 13.63 10.04 7.07
CA GLY A 118 13.53 11.14 8.04
C GLY A 118 13.98 12.48 7.44
N MET A 119 13.66 13.59 8.09
CA MET A 119 13.92 14.94 7.57
C MET A 119 15.41 15.21 7.36
N GLU A 120 16.26 14.62 8.21
CA GLU A 120 17.72 14.84 8.22
C GLU A 120 18.50 13.75 7.46
N ARG A 121 17.82 12.83 6.74
CA ARG A 121 18.47 11.71 6.03
C ARG A 121 18.08 11.69 4.56
N ASP A 122 18.97 11.23 3.69
CA ASP A 122 18.63 11.08 2.27
C ASP A 122 17.49 10.09 2.05
N ILE A 123 16.99 10.05 0.82
CA ILE A 123 15.94 9.11 0.40
C ILE A 123 16.55 8.01 -0.46
N SER A 124 15.89 6.85 -0.49
CA SER A 124 16.17 5.81 -1.49
C SER A 124 15.11 5.88 -2.59
N ILE A 125 15.54 5.72 -3.84
CA ILE A 125 14.67 5.64 -5.01
C ILE A 125 15.07 4.40 -5.80
N ASN A 126 14.12 3.50 -6.04
CA ASN A 126 14.30 2.35 -6.90
C ASN A 126 13.25 2.37 -8.01
N TYR A 127 13.68 2.25 -9.26
CA TYR A 127 12.76 2.13 -10.39
C TYR A 127 12.45 0.67 -10.66
N VAL A 128 11.18 0.30 -10.58
CA VAL A 128 10.68 -1.05 -10.86
C VAL A 128 9.75 -1.01 -12.06
N LYS A 129 9.62 -2.13 -12.77
CA LYS A 129 8.68 -2.23 -13.89
C LYS A 129 7.25 -2.13 -13.35
N ALA A 130 6.44 -1.28 -13.99
CA ALA A 130 5.00 -1.18 -13.74
C ALA A 130 4.27 -2.43 -14.27
#